data_AF-A0A2H0GV09-F1
#
_entry.id   AF-A0A2H0GV09-F1
#
_cell.length_a   1.000
_cell.length_b   1.000
_cell.length_c   1.000
_cell.angle_alpha   90.00
_cell.angle_beta   90.00
_cell.angle_gamma   90.00
#
_symmetry.space_group_name_H-M   'P 1'
#
loop_
_entity.id
_entity.type
_entity.pdbx_description
1 polymer ?
#
loop_
_entity_poly.entity_id
_entity_poly.type
_entity_poly.pdbx_seq_one_letter_code
_entity_poly.pdbx_strand_id
1 'polypeptide(L)' 'MKIEGKSAIIDKSAEDVYQFLSNFNHYEQLMPEQITNWNSDEKSCSFTIQGMA' A
#
# COMPACT_ATOMS: atom_id res chain seq x y z
N MET A 1 17.89 -2.40 14.46
CA MET A 1 17.91 -1.71 13.15
C MET A 1 16.59 -0.99 13.01
N LYS A 2 16.56 0.35 12.92
CA LYS A 2 15.35 1.07 12.51
C LYS A 2 15.40 1.20 11.00
N ILE A 3 14.33 0.77 10.33
CA ILE A 3 14.15 0.96 8.89
C ILE A 3 13.21 2.15 8.76
N GLU A 4 13.73 3.28 8.26
CA GLU A 4 12.96 4.50 8.06
C GLU A 4 12.86 4.78 6.55
N GLY A 5 11.63 4.96 6.06
CA GLY A 5 11.35 5.26 4.66
C GLY A 5 11.42 6.76 4.36
N LYS A 6 11.19 7.12 3.10
CA LYS A 6 11.09 8.52 2.67
C LYS A 6 9.79 9.14 3.18
N SER A 7 9.88 10.27 3.88
CA SER A 7 8.71 11.06 4.26
C SER A 7 8.20 11.92 3.09
N ALA A 8 6.89 12.16 3.06
CA ALA A 8 6.25 13.05 2.10
C ALA A 8 5.20 13.92 2.82
N ILE A 9 4.96 15.13 2.28
CA ILE A 9 3.87 16.00 2.72
C ILE A 9 2.64 15.64 1.89
N ILE A 10 1.53 15.36 2.55
CA ILE A 10 0.24 15.08 1.91
C ILE A 10 -0.74 16.18 2.29
N ASP A 11 -1.36 16.81 1.29
CA ASP A 11 -2.38 17.85 1.48
C ASP A 11 -3.77 17.23 1.73
N LYS A 12 -3.85 16.44 2.81
CA LYS A 12 -5.07 15.78 3.31
C LYS A 12 -5.07 15.76 4.82
N SER A 13 -6.26 15.65 5.41
CA SER A 13 -6.37 15.52 6.86
C SER A 13 -5.79 14.18 7.32
N ALA A 14 -5.35 14.11 8.58
CA ALA A 14 -4.85 12.86 9.15
C ALA A 14 -5.92 11.75 9.13
N GLU A 15 -7.20 12.11 9.30
CA GLU A 15 -8.32 11.18 9.23
C GLU A 15 -8.47 10.60 7.83
N ASP A 16 -8.43 11.44 6.78
CA ASP A 16 -8.53 10.95 5.40
C ASP A 16 -7.40 9.98 5.06
N VAL A 17 -6.17 10.31 5.49
CA VAL A 17 -5.00 9.46 5.29
C VAL A 17 -5.16 8.14 6.06
N TYR A 18 -5.63 8.20 7.31
CA TYR A 18 -5.87 7.02 8.13
C TYR A 18 -6.92 6.11 7.48
N GLN A 19 -8.10 6.64 7.13
CA GLN A 19 -9.17 5.87 6.49
C GLN A 19 -8.72 5.26 5.16
N PHE A 20 -7.96 6.01 4.37
CA PHE A 20 -7.40 5.49 3.12
C PHE A 20 -6.46 4.31 3.38
N LEU A 21 -5.51 4.46 4.31
CA LEU A 21 -4.52 3.43 4.63
C LEU A 21 -5.09 2.25 5.43
N SER A 22 -6.22 2.43 6.11
CA SER A 22 -6.90 1.36 6.83
C SER A 22 -7.62 0.36 5.91
N ASN A 23 -7.84 0.70 4.63
CA ASN A 23 -8.51 -0.17 3.67
C ASN A 23 -7.52 -0.65 2.60
N PHE A 24 -7.17 -1.94 2.63
CA PHE A 24 -6.16 -2.50 1.72
C PHE A 24 -6.59 -2.53 0.26
N ASN A 25 -7.88 -2.38 -0.05
CA ASN A 25 -8.34 -2.20 -1.42
C ASN A 25 -7.77 -0.95 -2.08
N HIS A 26 -7.38 0.05 -1.29
CA HIS A 26 -6.75 1.26 -1.82
C HIS A 26 -5.27 1.09 -2.13
N TYR A 27 -4.63 -0.02 -1.73
CA TYR A 27 -3.18 -0.16 -1.84
C TYR A 27 -2.73 -0.53 -3.25
N GLU A 28 -3.57 -1.22 -4.03
CA GLU A 28 -3.25 -1.64 -5.39
C GLU A 28 -2.72 -0.48 -6.24
N GLN A 29 -3.36 0.69 -6.14
CA GLN A 29 -2.96 1.89 -6.89
C GLN A 29 -1.62 2.50 -6.44
N LEU A 30 -1.13 2.12 -5.26
CA LEU A 30 0.14 2.57 -4.72
C LEU A 30 1.28 1.59 -5.02
N MET A 31 0.95 0.37 -5.45
CA MET A 31 1.94 -0.67 -5.66
C MET A 31 2.73 -0.41 -6.94
N PRO A 32 4.05 -0.69 -6.93
CA PRO A 32 4.85 -0.58 -8.13
C PRO A 32 4.46 -1.66 -9.15
N GLU A 33 4.83 -1.44 -10.42
CA GLU A 33 4.48 -2.31 -11.57
C GLU A 33 4.92 -3.79 -11.40
N GLN A 34 5.88 -4.06 -10.51
CA GLN A 34 6.37 -5.41 -10.20
C GLN A 34 5.35 -6.25 -9.43
N ILE A 35 4.36 -5.61 -8.81
CA ILE A 35 3.29 -6.27 -8.08
C ILE A 35 2.17 -6.62 -9.06
N THR A 36 1.80 -7.90 -9.07
CA THR A 36 0.77 -8.45 -9.96
C THR A 36 -0.20 -9.34 -9.19
N ASN A 37 -1.33 -9.69 -9.82
CA ASN A 37 -2.38 -10.52 -9.20
C ASN A 37 -2.82 -9.97 -7.84
N TRP A 38 -3.01 -8.65 -7.74
CA TRP A 38 -3.48 -8.04 -6.51
C TRP A 38 -4.91 -8.52 -6.24
N ASN A 39 -5.12 -9.04 -5.03
CA ASN A 39 -6.43 -9.40 -4.54
C ASN A 39 -6.51 -9.03 -3.06
N SER A 40 -7.48 -8.21 -2.69
CA SER A 40 -7.61 -7.70 -1.33
C SER A 40 -9.05 -7.62 -0.86
N ASP A 41 -9.19 -7.60 0.46
CA ASP A 41 -10.34 -7.06 1.17
C ASP A 41 -9.88 -5.86 2.03
N GLU A 42 -10.70 -5.37 2.94
CA GLU A 42 -10.34 -4.22 3.78
C GLU A 42 -9.13 -4.48 4.70
N LYS A 43 -8.85 -5.74 5.06
CA LYS A 43 -7.91 -6.13 6.12
C LYS A 43 -6.83 -7.12 5.66
N SER A 44 -7.01 -7.77 4.52
CA SER A 44 -6.11 -8.78 3.99
C SER A 44 -5.85 -8.54 2.51
N CYS A 45 -4.64 -8.86 2.05
CA CYS A 45 -4.30 -8.82 0.63
C CYS A 45 -3.30 -9.94 0.28
N SER A 46 -3.35 -10.36 -0.96
CA SER A 46 -2.43 -11.30 -1.59
C SER A 46 -1.98 -10.73 -2.91
N PHE A 47 -0.70 -10.89 -3.23
CA PHE A 47 -0.11 -10.42 -4.47
C PHE A 47 1.09 -11.28 -4.85
N THR A 48 1.49 -11.18 -6.11
CA THR A 48 2.70 -11.81 -6.66
C THR A 48 3.73 -10.74 -6.95
N ILE A 49 4.96 -10.92 -6.47
CA ILE A 49 6.09 -10.07 -6.86
C ILE A 49 6.79 -10.72 -8.05
N GLN A 50 6.78 -10.05 -9.20
CA GLN A 50 7.52 -10.51 -10.36
C GLN A 50 9.02 -10.46 -10.09
N GLY A 51 9.74 -11.52 -10.47
CA GLY A 51 11.20 -11.58 -10.33
C GLY A 51 11.69 -11.97 -8.93
N MET A 52 10.80 -12.26 -7.97
CA MET A 52 11.19 -13.05 -6.80
C MET A 52 11.14 -14.53 -7.16
N ALA A 53 12.30 -15.09 -7.50
CA ALA A 53 12.54 -16.53 -7.59
C ALA A 53 13.13 -17.06 -6.28
#